data_AF-A0A139WSH6-F1
#
_entry.id   AF-A0A139WSH6-F1
#
_cell.length_a   1.000
_cell.length_b   1.000
_cell.length_c   1.000
_cell.angle_alpha   90.00
_cell.angle_beta   90.00
_cell.angle_gamma   90.00
#
_symmetry.space_group_name_H-M   'P 1'
#
loop_
_entity.id
_entity.type
_entity.pdbx_description
1 polymer ?
#
loop_
_entity_poly.entity_id
_entity_poly.type
_entity_poly.pdbx_seq_one_letter_code
_entity_poly.pdbx_strand_id
1 'polypeptide(L)'
;MQTGSLYTDKKIEQIKAEVERAIAQEENKPFVVSIMGQTGVGKSSLLNALFGTRLATSSVRPCTKEIERVTTKNQLGHELWFYDLPGIGESDEADAQYLQQYRQKLLNSDVVLWAIHADNRSITFDTRALNQILSSFSKSEQVELISKITFVLTKVDLLTSPPWILSVDLPTSPPWVLPKMDRYGVFVPHPLTRQILQEKASYYQEVFLKPYGELVVSQTYNDSYFDVNEPPFSYDRDTVRYHGFLTLQSLEGLKKRFPQHSKIFERLYDNYQVIPCSSLFRYNLNQLMLVIVNKLGVNAIKRFKNFFDSKQMNKVLLSEAKKYSNIMVFDANRNKVIFDLSREKI
;
A
#
# COMPACT_ATOMS: atom_id res chain seq x y z
N MET A 1 6.71 -26.28 -54.00
CA MET A 1 6.59 -24.98 -53.30
C MET A 1 5.49 -24.96 -52.22
N GLN A 2 4.40 -25.74 -52.32
CA GLN A 2 3.31 -25.73 -51.31
C GLN A 2 3.63 -26.38 -49.95
N THR A 3 4.58 -27.31 -49.88
CA THR A 3 4.94 -28.02 -48.63
C THR A 3 5.70 -27.16 -47.62
N GLY A 4 6.40 -26.13 -48.08
CA GLY A 4 7.15 -25.20 -47.21
C GLY A 4 6.28 -24.15 -46.50
N SER A 5 5.15 -23.74 -47.10
CA SER A 5 4.21 -22.82 -46.44
C SER A 5 3.40 -23.56 -45.37
N LEU A 6 2.90 -24.77 -45.68
CA LEU A 6 2.12 -25.57 -44.74
C LEU A 6 2.90 -25.94 -43.45
N TYR A 7 4.21 -26.15 -43.57
CA TYR A 7 5.10 -26.40 -42.43
C TYR A 7 5.30 -25.14 -41.58
N THR A 8 5.43 -23.99 -42.23
CA THR A 8 5.54 -22.68 -41.56
C THR A 8 4.24 -22.31 -40.85
N ASP A 9 3.08 -22.58 -41.45
CA ASP A 9 1.76 -22.32 -40.88
C ASP A 9 1.52 -23.15 -39.61
N LYS A 10 1.86 -24.45 -39.63
CA LYS A 10 1.82 -25.31 -38.43
C LYS A 10 2.74 -24.84 -37.32
N LYS A 11 3.93 -24.33 -37.66
CA LYS A 11 4.89 -23.82 -36.68
C LYS A 11 4.42 -22.51 -36.05
N ILE A 12 3.76 -21.65 -36.83
CA ILE A 12 3.12 -20.42 -36.33
C ILE A 12 1.96 -20.77 -35.40
N GLU A 13 1.12 -21.75 -35.73
CA GLU A 13 0.04 -22.21 -34.85
C GLU A 13 0.56 -22.79 -33.52
N GLN A 14 1.65 -23.57 -33.57
CA GLN A 14 2.30 -24.05 -32.35
C GLN A 14 2.84 -22.91 -31.49
N ILE A 15 3.52 -21.94 -32.08
CA ILE A 15 4.03 -20.77 -31.35
C ILE A 15 2.88 -19.97 -30.74
N LYS A 16 1.78 -19.76 -31.48
CA LYS A 16 0.58 -19.09 -30.94
C LYS A 16 0.02 -19.83 -29.72
N ALA A 17 -0.14 -21.15 -29.81
CA ALA A 17 -0.63 -21.96 -28.70
C ALA A 17 0.32 -21.94 -27.50
N GLU A 18 1.64 -21.93 -27.71
CA GLU A 18 2.64 -21.79 -26.65
C GLU A 18 2.57 -20.41 -25.98
N VAL A 19 2.44 -19.34 -26.76
CA VAL A 19 2.28 -17.97 -26.25
C VAL A 19 0.98 -17.84 -25.47
N GLU A 20 -0.14 -18.35 -25.98
CA GLU A 20 -1.44 -18.35 -25.28
C GLU A 20 -1.38 -19.11 -23.96
N ARG A 21 -0.72 -20.28 -23.93
CA ARG A 21 -0.50 -21.03 -22.70
C ARG A 21 0.37 -20.27 -21.71
N ALA A 22 1.45 -19.64 -22.16
CA ALA A 22 2.32 -18.85 -21.30
C ALA A 22 1.58 -17.64 -20.70
N ILE A 23 0.78 -16.93 -21.50
CA ILE A 23 -0.07 -15.82 -21.02
C ILE A 23 -1.08 -16.33 -19.98
N ALA A 24 -1.78 -17.43 -20.27
CA ALA A 24 -2.76 -18.00 -19.35
C ALA A 24 -2.13 -18.49 -18.05
N GLN A 25 -0.93 -19.08 -18.10
CA GLN A 25 -0.19 -19.48 -16.89
C GLN A 25 0.20 -18.26 -16.05
N GLU A 26 0.66 -17.18 -16.68
CA GLU A 26 1.02 -15.95 -15.99
C GLU A 26 -0.20 -15.26 -15.35
N GLU A 27 -1.34 -15.24 -16.05
CA GLU A 27 -2.59 -14.65 -15.54
C GLU A 27 -3.18 -15.42 -14.36
N ASN A 28 -2.99 -16.75 -14.33
CA ASN A 28 -3.47 -17.62 -13.24
C ASN A 28 -2.52 -17.70 -12.04
N LYS A 29 -1.35 -17.05 -12.08
CA LYS A 29 -0.46 -17.00 -10.91
C LYS A 29 -1.15 -16.27 -9.76
N PRO A 30 -0.94 -16.70 -8.50
CA PRO A 30 -1.44 -15.98 -7.35
C PRO A 30 -0.81 -14.59 -7.27
N PHE A 31 -1.56 -13.58 -6.84
CA PHE A 31 -1.01 -12.30 -6.41
C PHE A 31 -0.47 -12.44 -4.99
N VAL A 32 0.79 -12.09 -4.74
CA VAL A 32 1.47 -12.36 -3.47
C VAL A 32 1.81 -11.07 -2.75
N VAL A 33 1.25 -10.89 -1.56
CA VAL A 33 1.50 -9.74 -0.69
C VAL A 33 2.18 -10.24 0.59
N SER A 34 3.40 -9.78 0.86
CA SER A 34 4.01 -9.95 2.19
C SER A 34 3.70 -8.73 3.04
N ILE A 35 3.38 -8.94 4.31
CA ILE A 35 3.30 -7.87 5.31
C ILE A 35 4.23 -8.20 6.47
N MET A 36 4.92 -7.18 6.96
CA MET A 36 5.88 -7.31 8.04
C MET A 36 5.83 -6.10 8.98
N GLY A 37 6.39 -6.27 10.17
CA GLY A 37 6.41 -5.26 11.22
C GLY A 37 6.17 -5.86 12.59
N GLN A 38 6.37 -5.06 13.64
CA GLN A 38 6.22 -5.53 15.03
C GLN A 38 4.83 -6.14 15.30
N THR A 39 4.77 -6.97 16.33
CA THR A 39 3.51 -7.49 16.84
C THR A 39 2.59 -6.34 17.30
N GLY A 40 1.30 -6.44 16.98
CA GLY A 40 0.30 -5.45 17.43
C GLY A 40 0.24 -4.14 16.63
N VAL A 41 1.11 -3.92 15.62
CA VAL A 41 1.08 -2.69 14.81
C VAL A 41 -0.19 -2.54 13.96
N GLY A 42 -0.87 -3.63 13.62
CA GLY A 42 -2.13 -3.62 12.86
C GLY A 42 -2.06 -4.27 11.47
N LYS A 43 -1.11 -5.20 11.26
CA LYS A 43 -0.90 -5.92 9.98
C LYS A 43 -2.18 -6.57 9.44
N SER A 44 -2.80 -7.45 10.21
CA SER A 44 -4.02 -8.16 9.79
C SER A 44 -5.20 -7.21 9.56
N SER A 45 -5.34 -6.15 10.37
CA SER A 45 -6.36 -5.11 10.18
C SER A 45 -6.15 -4.33 8.88
N LEU A 46 -4.91 -4.03 8.51
CA LEU A 46 -4.58 -3.37 7.25
C LEU A 46 -4.92 -4.26 6.05
N LEU A 47 -4.55 -5.54 6.09
CA LEU A 47 -4.88 -6.49 5.02
C LEU A 47 -6.39 -6.69 4.86
N ASN A 48 -7.13 -6.79 5.97
CA ASN A 48 -8.60 -6.86 5.94
C ASN A 48 -9.20 -5.61 5.28
N ALA A 49 -8.67 -4.42 5.61
CA ALA A 49 -9.18 -3.16 5.08
C ALA A 49 -8.85 -2.94 3.59
N LEU A 50 -7.66 -3.35 3.14
CA LEU A 50 -7.19 -3.19 1.76
C LEU A 50 -7.80 -4.22 0.80
N PHE A 51 -7.89 -5.48 1.22
CA PHE A 51 -8.22 -6.60 0.33
C PHE A 51 -9.56 -7.27 0.65
N GLY A 52 -10.33 -6.72 1.60
CA GLY A 52 -11.64 -7.27 1.99
C GLY A 52 -11.55 -8.66 2.63
N THR A 53 -10.41 -9.00 3.22
CA THR A 53 -10.17 -10.30 3.84
C THR A 53 -10.78 -10.38 5.24
N ARG A 54 -10.85 -11.59 5.80
CA ARG A 54 -11.39 -11.87 7.14
C ARG A 54 -10.35 -12.55 8.03
N LEU A 55 -9.13 -12.03 8.01
CA LEU A 55 -8.05 -12.48 8.88
C LEU A 55 -8.40 -12.25 10.34
N ALA A 56 -8.06 -13.19 11.20
CA ALA A 56 -8.25 -13.04 12.64
C ALA A 56 -7.41 -11.85 13.17
N THR A 57 -8.05 -10.98 13.95
CA THR A 57 -7.41 -9.86 14.64
C THR A 57 -7.63 -10.01 16.14
N SER A 58 -6.56 -10.09 16.94
CA SER A 58 -6.65 -10.01 18.40
C SER A 58 -6.03 -8.71 18.90
N SER A 59 -6.77 -8.01 19.78
CA SER A 59 -6.29 -6.83 20.50
C SER A 59 -5.48 -7.19 21.76
N VAL A 60 -5.41 -8.48 22.13
CA VAL A 60 -4.90 -8.93 23.44
C VAL A 60 -3.70 -9.87 23.32
N ARG A 61 -3.58 -10.66 22.24
CA ARG A 61 -2.48 -11.62 22.06
C ARG A 61 -1.87 -11.49 20.66
N PRO A 62 -0.56 -11.71 20.50
CA PRO A 62 0.04 -11.93 19.18
C PRO A 62 -0.70 -13.09 18.50
N CYS A 63 -1.37 -12.83 17.37
CA CYS A 63 -2.06 -13.88 16.62
C CYS A 63 -1.13 -14.70 15.72
N THR A 64 0.02 -14.14 15.34
CA THR A 64 0.84 -14.72 14.26
C THR A 64 2.25 -15.01 14.77
N LYS A 65 2.60 -16.30 14.90
CA LYS A 65 3.96 -16.76 15.22
C LYS A 65 4.59 -17.60 14.10
N GLU A 66 3.81 -18.00 13.10
CA GLU A 66 4.25 -18.78 11.94
C GLU A 66 3.92 -18.02 10.64
N ILE A 67 4.70 -18.26 9.58
CA ILE A 67 4.45 -17.70 8.25
C ILE A 67 3.15 -18.31 7.71
N GLU A 68 2.01 -17.69 8.03
CA GLU A 68 0.70 -18.17 7.61
C GLU A 68 0.43 -17.72 6.18
N ARG A 69 0.26 -18.69 5.26
CA ARG A 69 -0.25 -18.41 3.92
C ARG A 69 -1.77 -18.33 3.99
N VAL A 70 -2.32 -17.12 3.92
CA VAL A 70 -3.77 -16.96 3.75
C VAL A 70 -4.11 -16.80 2.29
N THR A 71 -5.02 -17.64 1.81
CA THR A 71 -5.52 -17.60 0.43
C THR A 71 -6.93 -17.05 0.41
N THR A 72 -7.17 -15.99 -0.36
CA THR A 72 -8.52 -15.58 -0.76
C THR A 72 -8.69 -15.75 -2.27
N LYS A 73 -9.90 -16.10 -2.70
CA LYS A 73 -10.27 -16.18 -4.11
C LYS A 73 -11.31 -15.13 -4.42
N ASN A 74 -11.12 -14.42 -5.54
CA ASN A 74 -12.17 -13.56 -6.06
C ASN A 74 -13.23 -14.40 -6.83
N GLN A 75 -14.26 -13.73 -7.34
CA GLN A 75 -15.34 -14.36 -8.11
C GLN A 75 -14.85 -15.02 -9.42
N LEU A 76 -13.67 -14.62 -9.92
CA LEU A 76 -13.05 -15.15 -11.12
C LEU A 76 -12.04 -16.27 -10.82
N GLY A 77 -11.90 -16.68 -9.55
CA GLY A 77 -11.03 -17.78 -9.13
C GLY A 77 -9.55 -17.42 -8.95
N HIS A 78 -9.14 -16.16 -9.15
CA HIS A 78 -7.75 -15.75 -8.91
C HIS A 78 -7.42 -15.83 -7.43
N GLU A 79 -6.20 -16.23 -7.11
CA GLU A 79 -5.72 -16.36 -5.74
C GLU A 79 -4.92 -15.14 -5.29
N LEU A 80 -5.17 -14.68 -4.07
CA LEU A 80 -4.36 -13.69 -3.37
C LEU A 80 -3.78 -14.36 -2.13
N TRP A 81 -2.45 -14.35 -2.03
CA TRP A 81 -1.69 -14.97 -0.95
C TRP A 81 -1.09 -13.91 -0.05
N PHE A 82 -1.27 -14.07 1.25
CA PHE A 82 -0.61 -13.25 2.25
C PHE A 82 0.49 -14.04 2.94
N TYR A 83 1.63 -13.40 3.17
CA TYR A 83 2.62 -13.86 4.13
C TYR A 83 2.71 -12.84 5.26
N ASP A 84 2.31 -13.25 6.47
CA ASP A 84 2.54 -12.46 7.68
C ASP A 84 3.90 -12.85 8.25
N LEU A 85 4.87 -11.95 8.12
CA LEU A 85 6.24 -12.15 8.58
C LEU A 85 6.40 -11.44 9.94
N PRO A 86 6.57 -12.17 11.06
CA PRO A 86 6.79 -11.55 12.36
C PRO A 86 8.05 -10.65 12.38
N GLY A 87 8.11 -9.70 13.31
CA GLY A 87 9.22 -8.76 13.37
C GLY A 87 10.56 -9.45 13.66
N ILE A 88 11.60 -9.09 12.93
CA ILE A 88 12.99 -9.50 13.23
C ILE A 88 13.42 -8.83 14.52
N GLY A 89 14.03 -9.56 15.46
CA GLY A 89 14.47 -9.03 16.75
C GLY A 89 13.51 -9.26 17.93
N GLU A 90 12.57 -10.21 17.81
CA GLU A 90 11.85 -10.73 18.99
C GLU A 90 12.70 -11.78 19.77
N SER A 91 13.74 -12.38 19.16
CA SER A 91 14.79 -13.19 19.85
C SER A 91 15.99 -13.52 18.94
N ASP A 92 17.23 -13.46 19.45
CA ASP A 92 18.48 -13.59 18.66
C ASP A 92 18.71 -14.98 18.02
N GLU A 93 18.37 -16.10 18.68
CA GLU A 93 18.59 -17.45 18.10
C GLU A 93 17.60 -17.83 16.98
N ALA A 94 16.46 -17.15 16.93
CA ALA A 94 15.45 -17.34 15.90
C ALA A 94 15.92 -16.78 14.54
N ASP A 95 16.76 -15.74 14.56
CA ASP A 95 16.93 -14.83 13.43
C ASP A 95 17.54 -15.49 12.17
N ALA A 96 18.49 -16.42 12.28
CA ALA A 96 19.16 -16.98 11.08
C ALA A 96 18.24 -17.88 10.23
N GLN A 97 17.46 -18.76 10.85
CA GLN A 97 16.52 -19.64 10.13
C GLN A 97 15.32 -18.85 9.60
N TYR A 98 14.81 -17.87 10.36
CA TYR A 98 13.73 -17.00 9.89
C TYR A 98 14.18 -16.11 8.73
N LEU A 99 15.40 -15.56 8.75
CA LEU A 99 15.95 -14.76 7.64
C LEU A 99 16.01 -15.54 6.31
N GLN A 100 16.41 -16.81 6.35
CA GLN A 100 16.42 -17.64 5.13
C GLN A 100 15.01 -17.87 4.58
N GLN A 101 14.03 -18.09 5.46
CA GLN A 101 12.63 -18.21 5.03
C GLN A 101 12.11 -16.88 4.46
N TYR A 102 12.50 -15.74 5.03
CA TYR A 102 12.08 -14.41 4.58
C TYR A 102 12.63 -14.12 3.19
N ARG A 103 13.88 -14.51 2.93
CA ARG A 103 14.54 -14.30 1.63
C ARG A 103 13.68 -14.78 0.46
N GLN A 104 13.23 -16.02 0.50
CA GLN A 104 12.42 -16.59 -0.58
C GLN A 104 11.02 -15.94 -0.66
N LYS A 105 10.40 -15.64 0.48
CA LYS A 105 9.05 -15.06 0.52
C LYS A 105 9.02 -13.62 0.02
N LEU A 106 9.98 -12.81 0.45
CA LEU A 106 10.11 -11.40 0.06
C LEU A 106 10.41 -11.26 -1.44
N LEU A 107 11.31 -12.09 -1.99
CA LEU A 107 11.59 -12.07 -3.44
C LEU A 107 10.40 -12.55 -4.27
N ASN A 108 9.69 -13.59 -3.82
CA ASN A 108 8.52 -14.11 -4.51
C ASN A 108 7.26 -13.25 -4.32
N SER A 109 7.33 -12.19 -3.51
CA SER A 109 6.20 -11.27 -3.33
C SER A 109 6.13 -10.29 -4.48
N ASP A 110 4.90 -9.98 -4.90
CA ASP A 110 4.63 -8.88 -5.81
C ASP A 110 4.77 -7.54 -5.07
N VAL A 111 4.38 -7.52 -3.78
CA VAL A 111 4.41 -6.32 -2.91
C VAL A 111 4.83 -6.72 -1.50
N VAL A 112 5.64 -5.87 -0.87
CA VAL A 112 5.98 -6.00 0.56
C VAL A 112 5.48 -4.76 1.30
N LEU A 113 4.60 -4.95 2.29
CA LEU A 113 4.10 -3.90 3.16
C LEU A 113 4.86 -3.92 4.49
N TRP A 114 5.58 -2.85 4.80
CA TRP A 114 6.22 -2.68 6.10
C TRP A 114 5.34 -1.80 7.00
N ALA A 115 4.60 -2.43 7.90
CA ALA A 115 3.67 -1.77 8.79
C ALA A 115 4.37 -1.30 10.09
N ILE A 116 4.26 -0.01 10.38
CA ILE A 116 4.82 0.61 11.58
C ILE A 116 3.69 1.33 12.32
N HIS A 117 3.66 1.23 13.65
CA HIS A 117 2.66 1.96 14.43
C HIS A 117 2.94 3.47 14.38
N ALA A 118 1.96 4.29 14.01
CA ALA A 118 2.15 5.73 13.80
C ALA A 118 2.62 6.48 15.06
N ASP A 119 2.25 6.00 16.25
CA ASP A 119 2.69 6.58 17.54
C ASP A 119 4.04 6.03 18.04
N ASN A 120 4.67 5.09 17.32
CA ASN A 120 5.99 4.62 17.72
C ASN A 120 7.00 5.78 17.63
N ARG A 121 7.77 5.97 18.71
CA ARG A 121 8.81 7.01 18.81
C ARG A 121 10.20 6.45 18.52
N SER A 122 10.37 5.13 18.52
CA SER A 122 11.64 4.48 18.23
C SER A 122 11.61 3.80 16.86
N ILE A 123 12.33 4.38 15.90
CA ILE A 123 12.50 3.83 14.55
C ILE A 123 13.69 2.86 14.48
N THR A 124 14.57 2.88 15.50
CA THR A 124 15.82 2.11 15.53
C THR A 124 15.63 0.61 15.35
N PHE A 125 14.53 0.06 15.86
CA PHE A 125 14.22 -1.36 15.68
C PHE A 125 13.97 -1.68 14.21
N ASP A 126 13.07 -0.93 13.57
CA ASP A 126 12.71 -1.15 12.17
C ASP A 126 13.88 -0.89 11.22
N THR A 127 14.72 0.14 11.46
CA THR A 127 15.91 0.38 10.63
C THR A 127 16.96 -0.72 10.78
N ARG A 128 17.16 -1.27 11.98
CA ARG A 128 18.06 -2.42 12.21
C ARG A 128 17.54 -3.66 11.49
N ALA A 129 16.25 -3.95 11.62
CA ALA A 129 15.62 -5.08 10.94
C ALA A 129 15.76 -4.94 9.42
N LEU A 130 15.52 -3.75 8.85
CA LEU A 130 15.68 -3.51 7.42
C LEU A 130 17.12 -3.76 6.97
N ASN A 131 18.09 -3.26 7.73
CA ASN A 131 19.50 -3.46 7.43
C ASN A 131 19.91 -4.94 7.47
N GLN A 132 19.45 -5.69 8.49
CA GLN A 132 19.70 -7.12 8.62
C GLN A 132 19.06 -7.93 7.48
N ILE A 133 17.85 -7.56 7.07
CA ILE A 133 17.21 -8.18 5.90
C ILE A 133 18.07 -7.92 4.68
N LEU A 134 18.34 -6.66 4.34
CA LEU A 134 19.03 -6.29 3.10
C LEU A 134 20.45 -6.87 3.03
N SER A 135 21.18 -6.95 4.16
CA SER A 135 22.52 -7.52 4.18
C SER A 135 22.56 -9.03 3.85
N SER A 136 21.42 -9.73 3.98
CA SER A 136 21.28 -11.12 3.55
C SER A 136 21.06 -11.28 2.03
N PHE A 137 21.02 -10.19 1.26
CA PHE A 137 20.81 -10.18 -0.19
C PHE A 137 22.00 -9.67 -0.99
N SER A 138 22.12 -10.18 -2.22
CA SER A 138 23.03 -9.61 -3.21
C SER A 138 22.58 -8.21 -3.62
N LYS A 139 23.49 -7.38 -4.16
CA LYS A 139 23.17 -5.99 -4.52
C LYS A 139 21.99 -5.87 -5.50
N SER A 140 21.87 -6.79 -6.48
CA SER A 140 20.73 -6.83 -7.42
C SER A 140 19.41 -7.15 -6.72
N GLU A 141 19.42 -8.08 -5.78
CA GLU A 141 18.23 -8.46 -5.01
C GLU A 141 17.83 -7.38 -4.01
N GLN A 142 18.80 -6.62 -3.46
CA GLN A 142 18.52 -5.47 -2.61
C GLN A 142 17.74 -4.38 -3.39
N VAL A 143 18.15 -4.07 -4.62
CA VAL A 143 17.43 -3.14 -5.50
C VAL A 143 16.01 -3.64 -5.75
N GLU A 144 15.87 -4.93 -6.09
CA GLU A 144 14.55 -5.55 -6.32
C GLU A 144 13.67 -5.46 -5.06
N LEU A 145 14.20 -5.80 -3.88
CA LEU A 145 13.44 -5.79 -2.63
C LEU A 145 13.03 -4.37 -2.24
N ILE A 146 13.94 -3.39 -2.28
CA ILE A 146 13.62 -1.98 -1.98
C ILE A 146 12.52 -1.45 -2.90
N SER A 147 12.54 -1.83 -4.19
CA SER A 147 11.51 -1.40 -5.15
C SER A 147 10.10 -1.90 -4.78
N LYS A 148 10.02 -3.10 -4.18
CA LYS A 148 8.76 -3.75 -3.77
C LYS A 148 8.25 -3.32 -2.40
N ILE A 149 9.12 -2.79 -1.53
CA ILE A 149 8.73 -2.36 -0.18
C ILE A 149 7.91 -1.07 -0.23
N THR A 150 6.79 -1.07 0.48
CA THR A 150 5.97 0.10 0.79
C THR A 150 5.85 0.23 2.31
N PHE A 151 6.34 1.33 2.86
CA PHE A 151 6.24 1.60 4.29
C PHE A 151 4.89 2.25 4.62
N VAL A 152 4.24 1.77 5.67
CA VAL A 152 2.89 2.19 6.06
C VAL A 152 2.87 2.56 7.55
N LEU A 153 2.50 3.81 7.87
CA LEU A 153 2.21 4.19 9.25
C LEU A 153 0.77 3.80 9.58
N THR A 154 0.60 2.74 10.34
CA THR A 154 -0.68 2.18 10.75
C THR A 154 -1.23 2.86 12.01
N LYS A 155 -2.54 2.74 12.25
CA LYS A 155 -3.24 3.25 13.43
C LYS A 155 -3.07 4.76 13.66
N VAL A 156 -3.07 5.52 12.57
CA VAL A 156 -3.00 7.00 12.64
C VAL A 156 -4.20 7.63 13.36
N ASP A 157 -5.31 6.90 13.44
CA ASP A 157 -6.50 7.26 14.22
C ASP A 157 -6.22 7.41 15.72
N LEU A 158 -5.16 6.77 16.23
CA LEU A 158 -4.76 6.84 17.64
C LEU A 158 -3.80 7.98 17.96
N LEU A 159 -3.34 8.75 16.96
CA LEU A 159 -2.48 9.90 17.24
C LEU A 159 -3.27 10.95 18.04
N THR A 160 -2.68 11.40 19.15
CA THR A 160 -3.22 12.51 19.94
C THR A 160 -3.08 13.82 19.16
N SER A 161 -4.13 14.21 18.45
CA SER A 161 -4.27 15.48 17.72
C SER A 161 -5.78 15.78 17.56
N PRO A 162 -6.20 16.99 17.16
CA PRO A 162 -7.61 17.39 17.15
C PRO A 162 -8.51 16.40 16.37
N PRO A 163 -9.84 16.42 16.63
CA PRO A 163 -10.73 15.30 16.32
C PRO A 163 -10.75 14.96 14.83
N TRP A 164 -10.96 13.68 14.55
CA TRP A 164 -11.34 13.21 13.24
C TRP A 164 -12.78 13.61 12.94
N ILE A 165 -13.03 14.10 11.73
CA ILE A 165 -14.34 14.55 11.29
C ILE A 165 -14.91 13.47 10.37
N LEU A 166 -16.10 12.96 10.70
CA LEU A 166 -16.86 12.11 9.78
C LEU A 166 -17.66 13.00 8.83
N SER A 167 -17.24 13.05 7.57
CA SER A 167 -17.98 13.71 6.50
C SER A 167 -18.94 12.72 5.85
N VAL A 168 -20.21 13.07 5.74
CA VAL A 168 -21.22 12.26 5.03
C VAL A 168 -21.71 13.03 3.81
N ASP A 169 -21.79 12.35 2.66
CA ASP A 169 -22.41 12.92 1.47
C ASP A 169 -23.92 13.00 1.71
N LEU A 170 -24.43 14.19 2.04
CA LEU A 170 -25.87 14.43 2.11
C LEU A 170 -26.37 14.78 0.70
N PRO A 171 -27.43 14.13 0.19
CA PRO A 171 -28.05 14.58 -1.04
C PRO A 171 -28.51 16.03 -0.88
N THR A 172 -28.17 16.88 -1.84
CA THR A 172 -28.53 18.32 -1.88
C THR A 172 -30.00 18.56 -2.20
N SER A 173 -30.76 17.49 -2.47
CA SER A 173 -32.19 17.54 -2.79
C SER A 173 -33.02 16.97 -1.63
N PRO A 174 -34.15 17.62 -1.26
CA PRO A 174 -34.91 17.30 -0.04
C PRO A 174 -35.52 15.88 -0.09
N PRO A 175 -35.51 15.08 1.01
CA PRO A 175 -35.86 13.66 0.90
C PRO A 175 -37.24 13.34 1.49
N TRP A 176 -38.13 12.80 0.65
CA TRP A 176 -39.13 11.82 1.12
C TRP A 176 -39.04 10.46 0.42
N VAL A 177 -38.11 10.27 -0.54
CA VAL A 177 -38.09 9.03 -1.34
C VAL A 177 -36.68 8.53 -1.61
N LEU A 178 -35.91 8.25 -0.56
CA LEU A 178 -34.89 7.22 -0.66
C LEU A 178 -35.10 6.24 0.51
N PRO A 179 -35.17 4.92 0.25
CA PRO A 179 -35.32 3.93 1.32
C PRO A 179 -34.16 4.02 2.30
N LYS A 180 -34.34 3.45 3.50
CA LYS A 180 -33.35 3.31 4.59
C LYS A 180 -32.11 2.50 4.15
N MET A 181 -31.36 2.97 3.15
CA MET A 181 -30.05 2.46 2.82
C MET A 181 -29.05 3.05 3.79
N ASP A 182 -28.23 2.17 4.36
CA ASP A 182 -27.13 2.58 5.23
C ASP A 182 -26.20 3.50 4.43
N ARG A 183 -25.92 4.68 4.99
CA ARG A 183 -25.14 5.72 4.31
C ARG A 183 -23.66 5.47 4.54
N TYR A 184 -22.83 5.98 3.64
CA TYR A 184 -21.38 5.94 3.81
C TYR A 184 -20.86 7.30 4.28
N GLY A 185 -19.83 7.27 5.10
CA GLY A 185 -19.06 8.46 5.50
C GLY A 185 -17.57 8.28 5.23
N VAL A 186 -16.86 9.41 5.15
CA VAL A 186 -15.41 9.51 4.98
C VAL A 186 -14.83 10.23 6.18
N PHE A 187 -13.87 9.60 6.85
CA PHE A 187 -13.14 10.25 7.94
C PHE A 187 -12.06 11.17 7.37
N VAL A 188 -12.03 12.40 7.87
CA VAL A 188 -11.06 13.43 7.49
C VAL A 188 -10.37 13.93 8.76
N PRO A 189 -9.03 13.91 8.83
CA PRO A 189 -8.31 14.44 9.97
C PRO A 189 -8.39 15.98 9.97
N HIS A 190 -8.39 16.57 11.17
CA HIS A 190 -8.19 18.00 11.34
C HIS A 190 -6.91 18.48 10.63
N PRO A 191 -6.85 19.72 10.09
CA PRO A 191 -5.66 20.23 9.38
C PRO A 191 -4.34 20.03 10.13
N LEU A 192 -4.32 20.30 11.45
CA LEU A 192 -3.14 20.04 12.29
C LEU A 192 -2.73 18.55 12.32
N THR A 193 -3.70 17.64 12.51
CA THR A 193 -3.46 16.20 12.47
C THR A 193 -2.91 15.79 11.11
N ARG A 194 -3.44 16.35 10.01
CA ARG A 194 -2.95 16.13 8.65
C ARG A 194 -1.50 16.58 8.48
N GLN A 195 -1.15 17.76 8.99
CA GLN A 195 0.22 18.27 8.94
C GLN A 195 1.19 17.35 9.68
N ILE A 196 0.86 16.94 10.91
CA ILE A 196 1.68 16.01 11.70
C ILE A 196 1.88 14.68 10.97
N LEU A 197 0.83 14.16 10.32
CA LEU A 197 0.91 12.94 9.52
C LEU A 197 1.85 13.09 8.31
N GLN A 198 1.82 14.24 7.64
CA GLN A 198 2.72 14.55 6.52
C GLN A 198 4.17 14.69 6.98
N GLU A 199 4.43 15.40 8.07
CA GLU A 199 5.76 15.54 8.66
C GLU A 199 6.33 14.19 9.10
N LYS A 200 5.51 13.36 9.76
CA LYS A 200 5.89 11.98 10.12
C LYS A 200 6.18 11.13 8.87
N ALA A 201 5.33 11.18 7.86
CA ALA A 201 5.56 10.44 6.61
C ALA A 201 6.91 10.80 5.98
N SER A 202 7.19 12.10 5.83
CA SER A 202 8.45 12.59 5.26
C SER A 202 9.66 12.19 6.11
N TYR A 203 9.58 12.33 7.44
CA TYR A 203 10.65 11.94 8.35
C TYR A 203 10.98 10.44 8.22
N TYR A 204 9.95 9.58 8.25
CA TYR A 204 10.13 8.14 8.10
C TYR A 204 10.69 7.80 6.71
N GLN A 205 10.21 8.47 5.66
CA GLN A 205 10.67 8.27 4.30
C GLN A 205 12.18 8.51 4.19
N GLU A 206 12.66 9.61 4.77
CA GLU A 206 14.10 9.89 4.81
C GLU A 206 14.86 8.84 5.62
N VAL A 207 14.41 8.50 6.82
CA VAL A 207 15.12 7.55 7.69
C VAL A 207 15.24 6.16 7.06
N PHE A 208 14.20 5.67 6.38
CA PHE A 208 14.19 4.33 5.81
C PHE A 208 14.83 4.21 4.44
N LEU A 209 14.80 5.26 3.61
CA LEU A 209 15.20 5.16 2.21
C LEU A 209 16.48 5.92 1.87
N LYS A 210 16.76 7.04 2.56
CA LYS A 210 17.97 7.84 2.30
C LYS A 210 19.26 7.03 2.49
N PRO A 211 19.42 6.19 3.53
CA PRO A 211 20.62 5.36 3.68
C PRO A 211 20.83 4.36 2.54
N TYR A 212 19.76 3.98 1.85
CA TYR A 212 19.77 3.04 0.74
C TYR A 212 19.54 3.73 -0.60
N GLY A 213 19.80 5.05 -0.70
CA GLY A 213 19.48 5.83 -1.88
C GLY A 213 20.03 5.26 -3.19
N GLU A 214 21.25 4.69 -3.17
CA GLU A 214 21.84 4.03 -4.34
C GLU A 214 21.09 2.78 -4.82
N LEU A 215 20.27 2.18 -3.95
CA LEU A 215 19.45 1.00 -4.24
C LEU A 215 18.02 1.38 -4.64
N VAL A 216 17.62 2.64 -4.46
CA VAL A 216 16.28 3.12 -4.79
C VAL A 216 16.20 3.37 -6.29
N VAL A 217 15.30 2.64 -6.94
CA VAL A 217 14.91 2.91 -8.33
C VAL A 217 13.39 3.07 -8.37
N SER A 218 12.95 4.27 -8.75
CA SER A 218 11.52 4.57 -8.96
C SER A 218 11.19 4.50 -10.44
N GLN A 219 10.02 3.97 -10.80
CA GLN A 219 9.60 3.84 -12.19
C GLN A 219 8.16 4.27 -12.42
N THR A 220 7.87 4.90 -13.55
CA THR A 220 6.52 5.28 -13.94
C THR A 220 6.35 5.17 -15.45
N TYR A 221 5.11 5.14 -15.93
CA TYR A 221 4.82 5.07 -17.36
C TYR A 221 5.14 6.39 -18.07
N ASN A 222 5.72 6.29 -19.26
CA ASN A 222 6.08 7.42 -20.12
C ASN A 222 4.88 7.87 -20.96
N ASP A 223 3.97 8.67 -20.38
CA ASP A 223 2.80 9.25 -21.06
C ASP A 223 3.05 10.64 -21.66
N SER A 224 4.21 11.23 -21.36
CA SER A 224 4.51 12.62 -21.65
C SER A 224 5.91 12.68 -22.24
N TYR A 225 6.06 12.40 -23.55
CA TYR A 225 7.29 12.41 -24.36
C TYR A 225 8.58 12.78 -23.57
N PHE A 226 9.00 11.91 -22.65
CA PHE A 226 9.99 12.30 -21.67
C PHE A 226 11.34 12.37 -22.36
N ASP A 227 12.04 13.49 -22.21
CA ASP A 227 13.23 13.83 -23.02
C ASP A 227 14.43 14.30 -22.17
N VAL A 228 14.36 14.11 -20.85
CA VAL A 228 15.44 14.48 -19.93
C VAL A 228 16.57 13.45 -20.02
N ASN A 229 17.59 13.76 -20.81
CA ASN A 229 18.77 12.92 -21.08
C ASN A 229 19.95 13.23 -20.14
N GLU A 230 19.70 13.26 -18.83
CA GLU A 230 20.74 13.49 -17.83
C GLU A 230 20.52 12.58 -16.60
N PRO A 231 21.61 12.13 -15.92
CA PRO A 231 21.48 11.52 -14.61
C PRO A 231 20.70 12.46 -13.67
N PRO A 232 19.85 11.92 -12.78
CA PRO A 232 19.65 10.51 -12.45
C PRO A 232 18.55 9.77 -13.25
N PHE A 233 18.17 10.28 -14.44
CA PHE A 233 17.09 9.69 -15.22
C PHE A 233 17.57 8.63 -16.22
N SER A 234 16.72 7.64 -16.47
CA SER A 234 16.79 6.77 -17.64
C SER A 234 15.38 6.48 -18.11
N TYR A 235 15.13 6.44 -19.41
CA TYR A 235 13.80 6.18 -19.93
C TYR A 235 13.84 5.37 -21.23
N ASP A 236 12.73 4.74 -21.53
CA ASP A 236 12.44 4.08 -22.80
C ASP A 236 11.07 4.58 -23.31
N ARG A 237 10.54 3.94 -24.37
CA ARG A 237 9.27 4.32 -24.97
C ARG A 237 8.11 4.28 -23.97
N ASP A 238 8.15 3.36 -23.01
CA ASP A 238 7.01 3.03 -22.16
C ASP A 238 7.25 3.42 -20.69
N THR A 239 8.50 3.60 -20.27
CA THR A 239 8.89 3.76 -18.87
C THR A 239 9.89 4.88 -18.66
N VAL A 240 9.70 5.66 -17.60
CA VAL A 240 10.69 6.60 -17.04
C VAL A 240 11.15 6.07 -15.69
N ARG A 241 12.45 6.12 -15.42
CA ARG A 241 13.08 5.69 -14.17
C ARG A 241 13.92 6.80 -13.56
N TYR A 242 13.88 6.89 -12.24
CA TYR A 242 14.75 7.75 -11.42
C TYR A 242 15.63 6.87 -10.55
N HIS A 243 16.95 7.04 -10.66
CA HIS A 243 17.94 6.30 -9.89
C HIS A 243 18.43 7.14 -8.71
N GLY A 244 18.08 6.72 -7.50
CA GLY A 244 18.38 7.49 -6.29
C GLY A 244 17.14 7.76 -5.45
N PHE A 245 17.38 8.32 -4.27
CA PHE A 245 16.32 8.83 -3.41
C PHE A 245 15.95 10.28 -3.79
N LEU A 246 14.78 10.46 -4.42
CA LEU A 246 14.28 11.79 -4.78
C LEU A 246 13.59 12.45 -3.57
N THR A 247 14.22 13.49 -3.04
CA THR A 247 13.71 14.29 -1.90
C THR A 247 12.63 15.28 -2.35
N LEU A 248 11.83 15.80 -1.41
CA LEU A 248 10.86 16.88 -1.68
C LEU A 248 11.54 18.13 -2.26
N GLN A 249 12.71 18.51 -1.74
CA GLN A 249 13.47 19.64 -2.26
C GLN A 249 13.90 19.41 -3.72
N SER A 250 14.39 18.21 -4.02
CA SER A 250 14.79 17.81 -5.37
C SER A 250 13.59 17.75 -6.32
N LEU A 251 12.43 17.25 -5.86
CA LEU A 251 11.18 17.23 -6.62
C LEU A 251 10.76 18.65 -7.05
N GLU A 252 10.72 19.58 -6.10
CA GLU A 252 10.37 20.97 -6.38
C GLU A 252 11.40 21.65 -7.31
N GLY A 253 12.69 21.29 -7.19
CA GLY A 253 13.72 21.71 -8.13
C GLY A 253 13.47 21.21 -9.56
N LEU A 254 13.14 19.93 -9.71
CA LEU A 254 12.84 19.31 -11.01
C LEU A 254 11.58 19.91 -11.65
N LYS A 255 10.52 20.13 -10.87
CA LYS A 255 9.28 20.78 -11.35
C LYS A 255 9.52 22.21 -11.84
N LYS A 256 10.42 22.95 -11.21
CA LYS A 256 10.82 24.29 -11.67
C LYS A 256 11.66 24.24 -12.95
N ARG A 257 12.58 23.27 -13.06
CA ARG A 257 13.49 23.13 -14.21
C ARG A 257 12.80 22.55 -15.45
N PHE A 258 11.88 21.60 -15.27
CA PHE A 258 11.14 20.94 -16.35
C PHE A 258 9.63 20.91 -16.05
N PRO A 259 8.93 22.06 -16.11
CA PRO A 259 7.51 22.15 -15.73
C PRO A 259 6.59 21.20 -16.50
N GLN A 260 6.92 20.92 -17.77
CA GLN A 260 6.17 20.02 -18.64
C GLN A 260 6.12 18.57 -18.13
N HIS A 261 7.12 18.16 -17.34
CA HIS A 261 7.25 16.79 -16.81
C HIS A 261 6.82 16.67 -15.34
N SER A 262 6.20 17.71 -14.77
CA SER A 262 5.83 17.77 -13.34
C SER A 262 5.07 16.53 -12.86
N LYS A 263 4.10 16.05 -13.65
CA LYS A 263 3.31 14.85 -13.32
C LYS A 263 4.12 13.55 -13.32
N ILE A 264 5.17 13.47 -14.13
CA ILE A 264 6.10 12.32 -14.12
C ILE A 264 6.89 12.35 -12.81
N PHE A 265 7.43 13.51 -12.43
CA PHE A 265 8.20 13.64 -11.19
C PHE A 265 7.37 13.37 -9.94
N GLU A 266 6.11 13.83 -9.90
CA GLU A 266 5.17 13.53 -8.81
C GLU A 266 4.94 12.02 -8.68
N ARG A 267 4.64 11.33 -9.79
CA ARG A 267 4.48 9.86 -9.76
C ARG A 267 5.75 9.13 -9.33
N LEU A 268 6.92 9.58 -9.80
CA LEU A 268 8.20 9.01 -9.39
C LEU A 268 8.43 9.20 -7.89
N TYR A 269 8.07 10.36 -7.33
CA TYR A 269 8.18 10.63 -5.90
C TYR A 269 7.19 9.79 -5.07
N ASP A 270 5.95 9.62 -5.55
CA ASP A 270 4.89 8.89 -4.85
C ASP A 270 5.22 7.41 -4.63
N ASN A 271 6.02 6.80 -5.51
CA ASN A 271 6.35 5.37 -5.50
C ASN A 271 7.09 4.88 -4.24
N TYR A 272 7.65 5.75 -3.44
CA TYR A 272 8.35 5.34 -2.21
C TYR A 272 7.97 6.24 -1.04
N GLN A 273 6.80 6.88 -1.11
CA GLN A 273 6.22 7.57 0.03
C GLN A 273 5.87 6.59 1.14
N VAL A 274 6.05 7.04 2.38
CA VAL A 274 5.53 6.37 3.56
C VAL A 274 4.08 6.79 3.73
N ILE A 275 3.14 5.85 3.79
CA ILE A 275 1.71 6.18 3.73
C ILE A 275 1.05 6.05 5.11
N PRO A 276 0.57 7.15 5.71
CA PRO A 276 -0.17 7.07 6.95
C PRO A 276 -1.60 6.59 6.71
N CYS A 277 -1.98 5.47 7.33
CA CYS A 277 -3.25 4.78 7.13
C CYS A 277 -3.97 4.47 8.45
N SER A 278 -5.30 4.52 8.41
CA SER A 278 -6.15 3.94 9.46
C SER A 278 -7.02 2.86 8.83
N SER A 279 -6.89 1.63 9.33
CA SER A 279 -7.81 0.55 8.98
C SER A 279 -9.21 0.80 9.55
N LEU A 280 -9.29 1.37 10.76
CA LEU A 280 -10.54 1.64 11.47
C LEU A 280 -11.36 2.73 10.78
N PHE A 281 -10.73 3.87 10.47
CA PHE A 281 -11.38 5.00 9.80
C PHE A 281 -11.32 4.91 8.28
N ARG A 282 -10.70 3.83 7.75
CA ARG A 282 -10.44 3.63 6.32
C ARG A 282 -9.76 4.85 5.67
N TYR A 283 -8.90 5.51 6.43
CA TYR A 283 -8.19 6.71 5.98
C TYR A 283 -6.97 6.31 5.12
N ASN A 284 -6.80 7.02 3.99
CA ASN A 284 -5.68 6.89 3.05
C ASN A 284 -5.47 5.53 2.36
N LEU A 285 -6.42 4.59 2.45
CA LEU A 285 -6.29 3.28 1.81
C LEU A 285 -6.26 3.36 0.28
N ASN A 286 -7.00 4.29 -0.32
CA ASN A 286 -6.93 4.56 -1.77
C ASN A 286 -5.52 4.99 -2.22
N GLN A 287 -4.87 5.86 -1.43
CA GLN A 287 -3.51 6.31 -1.76
C GLN A 287 -2.55 5.13 -1.65
N LEU A 288 -2.61 4.37 -0.54
CA LEU A 288 -1.74 3.21 -0.35
C LEU A 288 -1.89 2.23 -1.52
N MET A 289 -3.12 2.02 -1.97
CA MET A 289 -3.38 1.16 -3.12
C MET A 289 -2.81 1.70 -4.44
N LEU A 290 -2.87 3.02 -4.66
CA LEU A 290 -2.25 3.64 -5.82
C LEU A 290 -0.73 3.39 -5.84
N VAL A 291 -0.05 3.57 -4.69
CA VAL A 291 1.39 3.28 -4.57
C VAL A 291 1.70 1.82 -4.80
N ILE A 292 0.88 0.91 -4.24
CA ILE A 292 1.00 -0.53 -4.48
C ILE A 292 0.93 -0.81 -5.98
N VAL A 293 -0.11 -0.32 -6.66
CA VAL A 293 -0.32 -0.54 -8.11
C VAL A 293 0.84 0.02 -8.93
N ASN A 294 1.38 1.19 -8.59
CA ASN A 294 2.50 1.77 -9.32
C ASN A 294 3.80 0.96 -9.20
N LYS A 295 3.96 0.20 -8.11
CA LYS A 295 5.10 -0.72 -7.92
C LYS A 295 4.92 -2.04 -8.65
N LEU A 296 3.70 -2.39 -9.05
CA LEU A 296 3.42 -3.64 -9.75
C LEU A 296 3.92 -3.60 -11.19
N GLY A 297 4.58 -4.68 -11.62
CA GLY A 297 4.81 -4.90 -13.04
C GLY A 297 3.50 -5.07 -13.82
N VAL A 298 3.53 -4.84 -15.13
CA VAL A 298 2.37 -4.91 -16.03
C VAL A 298 1.57 -6.22 -15.86
N ASN A 299 2.25 -7.34 -15.67
CA ASN A 299 1.62 -8.65 -15.45
C ASN A 299 0.92 -8.74 -14.08
N ALA A 300 1.51 -8.16 -13.03
CA ALA A 300 0.91 -8.14 -11.70
C ALA A 300 -0.34 -7.25 -11.63
N ILE A 301 -0.39 -6.14 -12.40
CA ILE A 301 -1.57 -5.27 -12.50
C ILE A 301 -2.79 -6.05 -13.02
N LYS A 302 -2.61 -6.89 -14.03
CA LYS A 302 -3.70 -7.72 -14.58
C LYS A 302 -4.27 -8.68 -13.53
N ARG A 303 -3.40 -9.36 -12.77
CA ARG A 303 -3.78 -10.24 -11.67
C ARG A 303 -4.51 -9.46 -10.56
N PHE A 304 -3.97 -8.29 -10.21
CA PHE A 304 -4.45 -7.40 -9.16
C PHE A 304 -5.82 -6.77 -9.43
N LYS A 305 -6.12 -6.38 -10.68
CA LYS A 305 -7.37 -5.69 -11.06
C LYS A 305 -8.63 -6.39 -10.53
N ASN A 306 -8.59 -7.70 -10.42
CA ASN A 306 -9.72 -8.52 -9.99
C ASN A 306 -9.87 -8.63 -8.46
N PHE A 307 -8.99 -8.00 -7.67
CA PHE A 307 -9.07 -7.89 -6.20
C PHE A 307 -9.41 -6.47 -5.72
N PHE A 308 -9.60 -5.53 -6.64
CA PHE A 308 -9.73 -4.11 -6.33
C PHE A 308 -11.11 -3.57 -6.66
N ASP A 309 -11.78 -3.02 -5.65
CA ASP A 309 -12.96 -2.15 -5.82
C ASP A 309 -12.65 -0.75 -5.27
N SER A 310 -12.38 0.21 -6.17
CA SER A 310 -12.05 1.59 -5.81
C SER A 310 -13.20 2.35 -5.17
N LYS A 311 -14.46 1.92 -5.37
CA LYS A 311 -15.61 2.79 -5.10
C LYS A 311 -15.90 2.98 -3.61
N GLN A 312 -15.36 2.13 -2.74
CA GLN A 312 -15.69 2.11 -1.31
C GLN A 312 -14.49 2.02 -0.35
N MET A 313 -13.25 2.04 -0.84
CA MET A 313 -12.11 1.74 0.03
C MET A 313 -11.88 2.75 1.16
N ASN A 314 -12.16 4.04 0.94
CA ASN A 314 -12.07 5.07 1.98
C ASN A 314 -13.42 5.39 2.66
N LYS A 315 -14.42 4.53 2.48
CA LYS A 315 -15.79 4.75 2.97
C LYS A 315 -16.14 3.78 4.07
N VAL A 316 -16.72 4.28 5.14
CA VAL A 316 -17.21 3.50 6.28
C VAL A 316 -18.74 3.55 6.29
N LEU A 317 -19.40 2.42 6.54
CA LEU A 317 -20.85 2.39 6.77
C LEU A 317 -21.19 3.20 8.01
N LEU A 318 -22.20 4.05 7.96
CA LEU A 318 -22.57 4.92 9.06
C LEU A 318 -22.96 4.10 10.30
N SER A 319 -23.63 2.96 10.12
CA SER A 319 -23.93 2.02 11.22
C SER A 319 -22.67 1.46 11.92
N GLU A 320 -21.57 1.31 11.20
CA GLU A 320 -20.27 0.90 11.75
C GLU A 320 -19.53 2.07 12.38
N ALA A 321 -19.51 3.24 11.72
CA ALA A 321 -18.87 4.45 12.23
C ALA A 321 -19.41 4.87 13.62
N LYS A 322 -20.71 4.64 13.87
CA LYS A 322 -21.34 4.84 15.19
C LYS A 322 -20.75 3.98 16.30
N LYS A 323 -20.19 2.81 15.96
CA LYS A 323 -19.53 1.92 16.93
C LYS A 323 -18.11 2.37 17.24
N TYR A 324 -17.47 3.10 16.32
CA TYR A 324 -16.08 3.55 16.46
C TYR A 324 -15.93 4.81 17.30
N SER A 325 -17.01 5.56 17.51
CA SER A 325 -16.96 6.93 18.03
C SER A 325 -17.78 7.09 19.31
N ASN A 326 -17.08 7.20 20.44
CA ASN A 326 -17.55 7.80 21.68
C ASN A 326 -17.41 9.35 21.64
N ILE A 327 -17.68 9.97 20.49
CA ILE A 327 -17.63 11.43 20.35
C ILE A 327 -18.89 11.99 20.98
N MET A 328 -18.81 12.29 22.27
CA MET A 328 -19.74 13.14 22.98
C MET A 328 -19.14 14.54 23.08
N VAL A 329 -19.72 15.51 22.37
CA VAL A 329 -19.44 16.91 22.61
C VAL A 329 -20.36 17.37 23.72
N PHE A 330 -19.80 17.65 24.88
CA PHE A 330 -20.53 18.09 26.07
C PHE A 330 -20.30 19.58 26.30
N ASP A 331 -21.37 20.36 26.34
CA ASP A 331 -21.34 21.75 26.78
C ASP A 331 -21.29 21.78 28.30
N ALA A 332 -20.15 22.14 28.87
CA ALA A 332 -20.00 22.25 30.32
C ALA A 332 -20.82 23.42 30.92
N ASN A 333 -21.02 24.51 30.17
CA ASN A 333 -21.79 25.66 30.63
C ASN A 333 -23.30 25.37 30.61
N ARG A 334 -23.75 24.58 29.64
CA ARG A 334 -25.16 24.16 29.51
C ARG A 334 -25.46 22.79 30.13
N ASN A 335 -24.45 22.12 30.69
CA ASN A 335 -24.51 20.78 31.27
C ASN A 335 -25.23 19.76 30.36
N LYS A 336 -24.93 19.79 29.05
CA LYS A 336 -25.69 19.02 28.04
C LYS A 336 -24.78 18.48 26.94
N VAL A 337 -25.06 17.26 26.49
CA VAL A 337 -24.45 16.69 25.27
C VAL A 337 -25.03 17.37 24.03
N ILE A 338 -24.20 18.07 23.28
CA ILE A 338 -24.54 18.82 22.06
C ILE A 338 -24.50 17.90 20.83
N PHE A 339 -23.57 16.94 20.82
CA PHE A 339 -23.36 16.04 19.70
C PHE A 339 -22.95 14.67 20.22
N ASP A 340 -23.70 13.64 19.85
CA ASP A 340 -23.44 12.26 20.25
C ASP A 340 -23.78 11.33 19.09
N LEU A 341 -22.73 10.84 18.41
CA LEU A 341 -22.88 9.92 17.29
C LEU A 341 -23.56 8.59 17.71
N SER A 342 -23.57 8.25 19.00
CA SER A 342 -24.26 7.05 19.51
C SER A 342 -25.78 7.24 19.64
N ARG A 343 -26.29 8.48 19.65
CA ARG A 343 -27.72 8.80 19.89
C ARG A 343 -28.50 9.29 18.67
N GLU A 344 -27.86 9.65 17.57
CA GLU A 344 -28.58 10.03 16.35
C GLU A 344 -29.32 8.82 15.74
N LYS A 345 -30.66 8.81 15.83
CA LYS A 345 -31.52 7.85 15.15
C LYS A 345 -31.65 8.21 13.66
N ILE A 346 -31.54 7.19 12.80
CA ILE A 346 -31.59 7.27 11.33
C ILE A 346 -32.95 7.76 10.84
#